data_AF-A0A2E8MBZ1-F1
#
_entry.id   AF-A0A2E8MBZ1-F1
#
_cell.length_a   1.000
_cell.length_b   1.000
_cell.length_c   1.000
_cell.angle_alpha   90.00
_cell.angle_beta   90.00
_cell.angle_gamma   90.00
#
_symmetry.space_group_name_H-M   'P 1'
#
loop_
_entity.id
_entity.type
_entity.pdbx_description
1 polymer ?
#
loop_
_entity_poly.entity_id
_entity_poly.type
_entity_poly.pdbx_seq_one_letter_code
_entity_poly.pdbx_strand_id
1 'polypeptide(L)'
;MSETREPSKVSGIKIALAVIPALLIVSIIIALYLGANEKQEKQKPREGDVTIPELADFLGKLNHRIVERSFGSDEGVRGLRQTWSMIQGTLEPPNLGYEVFKKVGDIEAGKLWPTLWVNVGATEPKEINVIAVPYGVSGTPVAFSLGLAEYYTMHKTKKGIRIAFYPPLLEGDPKNWIWERIGKEEESLESLLILEGGGSPLNWADIKATEMSADILEQLVSKKGWAGNFKLADERAGEIHVALGEQGKSQIINHAERLIRMMPVMKALLEQTGK
;
A
#
# COMPACT_ATOMS: atom_id res chain seq x y z
N MET A 1 -83.01 17.59 9.52
CA MET A 1 -81.58 17.19 9.55
C MET A 1 -81.08 17.14 8.13
N SER A 2 -80.30 18.14 7.71
CA SER A 2 -79.41 18.08 6.55
C SER A 2 -78.37 19.17 6.71
N GLU A 3 -77.25 18.85 7.37
CA GLU A 3 -76.08 19.72 7.38
C GLU A 3 -75.25 19.42 6.12
N THR A 4 -75.28 20.35 5.17
CA THR A 4 -74.33 20.43 4.06
C THR A 4 -72.98 20.89 4.61
N ARG A 5 -71.98 20.01 4.59
CA ARG A 5 -70.58 20.36 4.88
C ARG A 5 -69.94 21.03 3.66
N GLU A 6 -69.53 22.29 3.80
CA GLU A 6 -68.65 22.96 2.85
C GLU A 6 -67.25 22.30 2.84
N PRO A 7 -66.62 22.10 1.67
CA PRO A 7 -65.25 21.61 1.62
C PRO A 7 -64.27 22.73 1.95
N SER A 8 -63.49 22.55 3.02
CA SER A 8 -62.44 23.47 3.44
C SER A 8 -61.36 23.59 2.36
N LYS A 9 -61.18 24.79 1.80
CA LYS A 9 -60.00 25.16 1.00
C LYS A 9 -58.75 25.09 1.89
N VAL A 10 -58.15 23.91 2.00
CA VAL A 10 -56.76 23.79 2.45
C VAL A 10 -55.92 24.49 1.39
N SER A 11 -55.52 25.73 1.68
CA SER A 11 -54.83 26.63 0.77
C SER A 11 -53.63 25.94 0.14
N GLY A 12 -53.64 25.80 -1.19
CA GLY A 12 -52.56 25.18 -1.97
C GLY A 12 -51.18 25.80 -1.72
N ILE A 13 -51.13 27.01 -1.14
CA ILE A 13 -49.92 27.67 -0.68
C ILE A 13 -49.27 26.91 0.48
N LYS A 14 -50.03 26.39 1.46
CA LYS A 14 -49.49 25.59 2.57
C LYS A 14 -48.94 24.25 2.09
N ILE A 15 -49.59 23.65 1.10
CA ILE A 15 -49.14 22.41 0.48
C ILE A 15 -47.85 22.68 -0.31
N ALA A 16 -47.80 23.75 -1.12
CA ALA A 16 -46.60 24.12 -1.86
C ALA A 16 -45.41 24.46 -0.94
N LEU A 17 -45.65 25.18 0.17
CA LEU A 17 -44.60 25.54 1.13
C LEU A 17 -43.99 24.33 1.85
N ALA A 18 -44.75 23.24 1.99
CA ALA A 18 -44.27 21.99 2.59
C ALA A 18 -43.64 21.03 1.55
N VAL A 19 -44.17 21.01 0.33
CA VAL A 19 -43.74 20.09 -0.74
C VAL A 19 -42.40 20.53 -1.35
N ILE A 20 -42.18 21.84 -1.53
CA ILE A 20 -40.93 22.35 -2.15
C ILE A 20 -39.68 21.99 -1.31
N PRO A 21 -39.64 22.22 0.02
CA PRO A 21 -38.50 21.80 0.84
C PRO A 21 -38.32 20.28 0.87
N ALA A 22 -39.42 19.51 0.91
CA ALA A 22 -39.35 18.06 0.91
C ALA A 22 -38.74 17.52 -0.38
N LEU A 23 -39.11 18.07 -1.54
CA LEU A 23 -38.51 17.70 -2.84
C LEU A 23 -37.03 18.08 -2.94
N LEU A 24 -36.63 19.21 -2.36
CA LEU A 24 -35.21 19.61 -2.28
C LEU A 24 -34.39 18.64 -1.44
N ILE A 25 -34.89 18.22 -0.28
CA ILE A 25 -34.22 17.24 0.58
C ILE A 25 -34.11 15.89 -0.16
N VAL A 26 -35.18 15.43 -0.80
CA VAL A 26 -35.16 14.20 -1.60
C VAL A 26 -34.15 14.30 -2.75
N SER A 27 -34.08 15.44 -3.43
CA SER A 27 -33.09 15.69 -4.49
C SER A 27 -31.66 15.60 -3.97
N ILE A 28 -31.36 16.21 -2.82
CA ILE A 28 -30.04 16.13 -2.18
C ILE A 28 -29.72 14.67 -1.78
N ILE A 29 -30.67 13.95 -1.20
CA ILE A 29 -30.48 12.53 -0.84
C ILE A 29 -30.21 11.69 -2.08
N ILE A 30 -30.94 11.91 -3.17
CA ILE A 30 -30.70 11.21 -4.44
C ILE A 30 -29.34 11.60 -5.03
N ALA A 31 -28.95 12.88 -5.01
CA ALA A 31 -27.65 13.32 -5.49
C ALA A 31 -26.49 12.75 -4.65
N LEU A 32 -26.66 12.66 -3.33
CA LEU A 32 -25.70 12.00 -2.44
C LEU A 32 -25.66 10.49 -2.66
N TYR A 33 -26.81 9.84 -2.88
CA TYR A 33 -26.88 8.41 -3.18
C TYR A 33 -26.25 8.09 -4.54
N LEU A 34 -26.54 8.91 -5.56
CA LEU A 34 -25.94 8.79 -6.87
C LEU A 34 -24.45 9.10 -6.84
N GLY A 35 -24.01 10.15 -6.15
CA GLY A 35 -22.58 10.47 -5.99
C GLY A 35 -21.81 9.45 -5.15
N ALA A 36 -22.46 8.82 -4.15
CA ALA A 36 -21.86 7.74 -3.37
C ALA A 36 -21.82 6.41 -4.13
N ASN A 37 -22.76 6.19 -5.06
CA ASN A 37 -22.83 4.99 -5.90
C ASN A 37 -22.29 5.20 -7.32
N GLU A 38 -21.83 6.41 -7.65
CA GLU A 38 -21.05 6.69 -8.83
C GLU A 38 -19.76 5.91 -8.61
N LYS A 39 -19.74 4.70 -9.17
CA LYS A 39 -18.54 3.90 -9.29
C LYS A 39 -17.55 4.85 -9.93
N GLN A 40 -16.62 5.40 -9.14
CA GLN A 40 -15.46 6.09 -9.67
C GLN A 40 -14.98 5.16 -10.79
N GLU A 41 -15.06 5.61 -12.05
CA GLU A 41 -14.52 4.84 -13.16
C GLU A 41 -13.14 4.42 -12.69
N LYS A 42 -12.92 3.12 -12.49
CA LYS A 42 -11.71 2.59 -11.84
C LYS A 42 -10.54 3.24 -12.56
N GLN A 43 -9.97 4.28 -11.96
CA GLN A 43 -8.97 5.08 -12.63
C GLN A 43 -7.79 4.13 -12.79
N LYS A 44 -7.35 3.95 -14.02
CA LYS A 44 -6.15 3.15 -14.26
C LYS A 44 -4.99 3.90 -13.60
N PRO A 45 -4.03 3.17 -12.99
CA PRO A 45 -2.80 3.77 -12.54
C PRO A 45 -2.18 4.63 -13.64
N ARG A 46 -1.64 5.79 -13.28
CA ARG A 46 -1.01 6.69 -14.25
C ARG A 46 0.29 6.04 -14.71
N GLU A 47 0.43 5.85 -16.01
CA GLU A 47 1.64 5.22 -16.57
C GLU A 47 2.83 6.18 -16.38
N GLY A 48 3.87 5.67 -15.70
CA GLY A 48 5.12 6.35 -15.42
C GLY A 48 6.18 5.36 -14.96
N ASP A 49 7.45 5.74 -15.08
CA ASP A 49 8.55 4.96 -14.51
C ASP A 49 9.23 5.81 -13.44
N VAL A 50 9.64 5.16 -12.36
CA VAL A 50 10.19 5.84 -11.21
C VAL A 50 11.50 6.54 -11.59
N THR A 51 11.62 7.82 -11.24
CA THR A 51 12.85 8.57 -11.50
C THR A 51 13.75 8.65 -10.27
N ILE A 52 15.07 8.82 -10.50
CA ILE A 52 16.04 9.00 -9.41
C ILE A 52 15.67 10.20 -8.51
N PRO A 53 15.29 11.39 -9.04
CA PRO A 53 14.89 12.51 -8.20
C PRO A 53 13.65 12.24 -7.33
N GLU A 54 12.64 11.56 -7.86
CA GLU A 54 11.43 11.22 -7.09
C GLU A 54 11.74 10.26 -5.95
N LEU A 55 12.49 9.18 -6.24
CA LEU A 55 12.85 8.21 -5.21
C LEU A 55 13.80 8.83 -4.16
N ALA A 56 14.71 9.71 -4.58
CA ALA A 56 15.57 10.47 -3.66
C ALA A 56 14.75 11.42 -2.78
N ASP A 57 13.69 12.04 -3.30
CA ASP A 57 12.77 12.86 -2.49
C ASP A 57 12.00 12.03 -1.47
N PHE A 58 11.51 10.83 -1.84
CA PHE A 58 10.90 9.90 -0.88
C PHE A 58 11.86 9.52 0.24
N LEU A 59 13.09 9.11 -0.11
CA LEU A 59 14.13 8.82 0.86
C LEU A 59 14.43 10.04 1.74
N GLY A 60 14.50 11.24 1.17
CA GLY A 60 14.82 12.46 1.89
C GLY A 60 13.74 12.81 2.91
N LYS A 61 12.47 12.65 2.54
CA LYS A 61 11.33 12.81 3.44
C LYS A 61 11.36 11.76 4.56
N LEU A 62 11.46 10.49 4.21
CA LEU A 62 11.28 9.38 5.15
C LEU A 62 12.49 9.13 6.08
N ASN A 63 13.70 9.48 5.65
CA ASN A 63 14.91 9.24 6.46
C ASN A 63 15.43 10.50 7.16
N HIS A 64 15.13 11.71 6.66
CA HIS A 64 15.67 12.95 7.23
C HIS A 64 14.61 13.93 7.76
N ARG A 65 13.35 13.86 7.31
CA ARG A 65 12.27 14.74 7.80
C ARG A 65 11.34 14.04 8.77
N ILE A 66 11.02 12.77 8.50
CA ILE A 66 10.17 11.92 9.34
C ILE A 66 11.08 10.92 10.07
N VAL A 67 11.93 11.45 10.96
CA VAL A 67 13.05 10.70 11.53
C VAL A 67 12.56 9.59 12.47
N GLU A 68 11.75 9.94 13.48
CA GLU A 68 11.21 8.95 14.42
C GLU A 68 9.84 8.43 13.99
N ARG A 69 9.67 7.11 14.00
CA ARG A 69 8.40 6.44 13.68
C ARG A 69 8.15 5.27 14.65
N SER A 70 7.97 5.61 15.92
CA SER A 70 7.77 4.65 17.01
C SER A 70 6.48 4.94 17.78
N PHE A 71 6.01 3.97 18.58
CA PHE A 71 4.95 4.20 19.56
C PHE A 71 5.50 4.71 20.92
N GLY A 72 6.82 4.77 21.07
CA GLY A 72 7.47 5.11 22.33
C GLY A 72 7.50 6.61 22.64
N SER A 73 7.19 7.47 21.67
CA SER A 73 7.20 8.93 21.84
C SER A 73 6.09 9.61 21.04
N ASP A 74 5.68 10.81 21.46
CA ASP A 74 4.72 11.63 20.72
C ASP A 74 5.25 12.03 19.34
N GLU A 75 6.56 12.22 19.21
CA GLU A 75 7.21 12.51 17.93
C GLU A 75 7.15 11.30 17.00
N GLY A 76 7.47 10.11 17.50
CA GLY A 76 7.34 8.84 16.79
C GLY A 76 5.91 8.59 16.30
N VAL A 77 4.92 8.82 17.15
CA VAL A 77 3.51 8.66 16.80
C VAL A 77 3.08 9.67 15.73
N ARG A 78 3.58 10.91 15.78
CA ARG A 78 3.36 11.88 14.68
C ARG A 78 4.03 11.44 13.40
N GLY A 79 5.26 10.92 13.47
CA GLY A 79 5.98 10.44 12.30
C GLY A 79 5.31 9.24 11.64
N LEU A 80 4.82 8.27 12.42
CA LEU A 80 4.02 7.15 11.91
C LEU A 80 2.78 7.66 11.17
N ARG A 81 2.11 8.68 11.73
CA ARG A 81 0.93 9.29 11.11
C ARG A 81 1.25 9.96 9.77
N GLN A 82 2.30 10.76 9.76
CA GLN A 82 2.79 11.42 8.55
C GLN A 82 3.16 10.40 7.48
N THR A 83 3.76 9.27 7.89
CA THR A 83 4.19 8.22 6.96
C THR A 83 3.01 7.55 6.28
N TRP A 84 2.00 7.06 7.03
CA TRP A 84 0.85 6.41 6.38
C TRP A 84 0.01 7.40 5.56
N SER A 85 -0.07 8.67 5.98
CA SER A 85 -0.70 9.74 5.19
C SER A 85 0.05 10.02 3.89
N MET A 86 1.39 10.02 3.92
CA MET A 86 2.23 10.15 2.73
C MET A 86 2.07 8.96 1.80
N ILE A 87 2.05 7.72 2.33
CA ILE A 87 1.83 6.49 1.54
C ILE A 87 0.49 6.57 0.82
N GLN A 88 -0.59 6.83 1.55
CA GLN A 88 -1.92 6.94 0.98
C GLN A 88 -1.97 8.04 -0.09
N GLY A 89 -1.53 9.25 0.25
CA GLY A 89 -1.54 10.37 -0.67
C GLY A 89 -0.75 10.10 -1.95
N THR A 90 0.41 9.41 -1.87
CA THR A 90 1.25 9.09 -3.04
C THR A 90 0.57 8.07 -3.97
N LEU A 91 -0.07 7.05 -3.39
CA LEU A 91 -0.67 5.96 -4.16
C LEU A 91 -2.03 6.34 -4.76
N GLU A 92 -2.78 7.20 -4.09
CA GLU A 92 -4.16 7.56 -4.45
C GLU A 92 -4.33 8.11 -5.89
N PRO A 93 -5.58 8.14 -6.40
CA PRO A 93 -5.89 8.53 -7.76
C PRO A 93 -5.30 9.87 -8.25
N PRO A 94 -5.21 10.92 -7.42
CA PRO A 94 -4.60 12.19 -7.83
C PRO A 94 -3.10 12.10 -8.18
N ASN A 95 -2.40 11.07 -7.72
CA ASN A 95 -0.97 10.84 -7.95
C ASN A 95 -0.77 9.59 -8.82
N LEU A 96 -0.43 8.44 -8.23
CA LEU A 96 -0.14 7.22 -8.99
C LEU A 96 -1.37 6.53 -9.59
N GLY A 97 -2.58 6.94 -9.23
CA GLY A 97 -3.78 6.40 -9.87
C GLY A 97 -4.31 5.10 -9.26
N TYR A 98 -3.79 4.66 -8.10
CA TYR A 98 -4.24 3.41 -7.48
C TYR A 98 -5.49 3.60 -6.62
N GLU A 99 -6.33 2.57 -6.61
CA GLU A 99 -7.31 2.36 -5.55
C GLU A 99 -6.58 1.88 -4.29
N VAL A 100 -6.53 2.73 -3.26
CA VAL A 100 -5.90 2.42 -1.98
C VAL A 100 -6.94 1.83 -1.04
N PHE A 101 -6.75 0.57 -0.67
CA PHE A 101 -7.58 -0.10 0.32
C PHE A 101 -6.99 0.12 1.71
N LYS A 102 -7.87 0.11 2.73
CA LYS A 102 -7.46 0.29 4.12
C LYS A 102 -8.28 -0.60 5.06
N LYS A 103 -7.62 -1.16 6.06
CA LYS A 103 -8.25 -1.81 7.21
C LYS A 103 -7.72 -1.16 8.47
N VAL A 104 -8.64 -0.68 9.29
CA VAL A 104 -8.34 -0.04 10.57
C VAL A 104 -8.77 -1.01 11.66
N GLY A 105 -7.83 -1.43 12.51
CA GLY A 105 -8.12 -2.42 13.55
C GLY A 105 -7.12 -2.44 14.70
N ASP A 106 -5.88 -2.02 14.44
CA ASP A 106 -4.82 -2.05 15.44
C ASP A 106 -4.89 -0.82 16.35
N ILE A 107 -4.97 -1.02 17.67
CA ILE A 107 -5.00 0.05 18.66
C ILE A 107 -3.64 0.10 19.35
N GLU A 108 -2.93 1.22 19.22
CA GLU A 108 -1.70 1.48 19.95
C GLU A 108 -1.58 2.97 20.27
N ALA A 109 -1.02 3.32 21.44
CA ALA A 109 -0.94 4.68 21.95
C ALA A 109 -2.30 5.43 21.90
N GLY A 110 -3.39 4.70 22.22
CA GLY A 110 -4.76 5.22 22.23
C GLY A 110 -5.30 5.62 20.84
N LYS A 111 -4.66 5.17 19.76
CA LYS A 111 -4.98 5.53 18.37
C LYS A 111 -5.17 4.28 17.52
N LEU A 112 -6.01 4.41 16.51
CA LEU A 112 -6.22 3.38 15.50
C LEU A 112 -5.21 3.52 14.36
N TRP A 113 -4.62 2.40 13.97
CA TRP A 113 -3.59 2.34 12.95
C TRP A 113 -4.06 1.53 11.73
N PRO A 114 -3.90 2.08 10.52
CA PRO A 114 -4.35 1.41 9.31
C PRO A 114 -3.27 0.48 8.74
N THR A 115 -3.69 -0.69 8.28
CA THR A 115 -2.96 -1.38 7.20
C THR A 115 -3.52 -0.89 5.87
N LEU A 116 -2.65 -0.38 5.00
CA LEU A 116 -2.96 0.14 3.67
C LEU A 116 -2.47 -0.84 2.63
N TRP A 117 -3.18 -1.04 1.52
CA TRP A 117 -2.63 -1.82 0.40
C TRP A 117 -3.15 -1.39 -0.95
N VAL A 118 -2.39 -1.73 -1.98
CA VAL A 118 -2.74 -1.53 -3.39
C VAL A 118 -2.52 -2.82 -4.18
N ASN A 119 -3.35 -3.03 -5.21
CA ASN A 119 -3.15 -4.11 -6.17
C ASN A 119 -2.32 -3.55 -7.34
N VAL A 120 -1.09 -4.06 -7.52
CA VAL A 120 -0.17 -3.60 -8.57
C VAL A 120 0.00 -4.63 -9.70
N GLY A 121 -0.44 -5.87 -9.46
CA GLY A 121 -0.42 -6.95 -10.44
C GLY A 121 -1.72 -7.09 -11.23
N ALA A 122 -2.07 -8.34 -11.55
CA ALA A 122 -3.34 -8.64 -12.23
C ALA A 122 -4.55 -8.08 -11.47
N THR A 123 -5.57 -7.63 -12.22
CA THR A 123 -6.72 -6.89 -11.68
C THR A 123 -7.63 -7.75 -10.79
N GLU A 124 -7.71 -9.06 -11.06
CA GLU A 124 -8.55 -10.02 -10.33
C GLU A 124 -7.87 -11.40 -10.22
N PRO A 125 -6.75 -11.51 -9.47
CA PRO A 125 -6.04 -12.77 -9.30
C PRO A 125 -6.67 -13.61 -8.19
N LYS A 126 -6.71 -14.93 -8.33
CA LYS A 126 -7.05 -15.85 -7.23
C LYS A 126 -5.88 -16.04 -6.27
N GLU A 127 -4.68 -16.16 -6.82
CA GLU A 127 -3.42 -16.33 -6.09
C GLU A 127 -2.72 -14.98 -5.94
N ILE A 128 -2.48 -14.57 -4.69
CA ILE A 128 -1.92 -13.26 -4.35
C ILE A 128 -0.52 -13.42 -3.77
N ASN A 129 0.45 -12.72 -4.35
CA ASN A 129 1.78 -12.52 -3.80
C ASN A 129 1.79 -11.18 -3.05
N VAL A 130 2.24 -11.19 -1.80
CA VAL A 130 2.20 -10.02 -0.93
C VAL A 130 3.61 -9.53 -0.65
N ILE A 131 3.84 -8.24 -0.88
CA ILE A 131 4.96 -7.49 -0.33
C ILE A 131 4.46 -6.76 0.92
N ALA A 132 4.89 -7.18 2.10
CA ALA A 132 4.55 -6.56 3.36
C ALA A 132 5.66 -5.60 3.81
N VAL A 133 5.29 -4.35 4.10
CA VAL A 133 6.21 -3.24 4.37
C VAL A 133 5.83 -2.57 5.70
N PRO A 134 6.63 -2.72 6.77
CA PRO A 134 6.39 -2.01 8.00
C PRO A 134 6.73 -0.53 7.81
N TYR A 135 5.78 0.39 8.01
CA TYR A 135 6.02 1.82 7.79
C TYR A 135 6.71 2.53 8.97
N GLY A 136 7.04 1.81 10.05
CA GLY A 136 7.65 2.37 11.26
C GLY A 136 9.14 2.12 11.48
N VAL A 137 9.76 1.19 10.75
CA VAL A 137 11.15 0.77 11.05
C VAL A 137 12.18 1.61 10.30
N SER A 138 12.06 1.69 8.97
CA SER A 138 12.98 2.40 8.08
C SER A 138 12.22 3.09 6.95
N GLY A 139 12.80 4.15 6.37
CA GLY A 139 12.19 4.86 5.26
C GLY A 139 12.49 4.20 3.92
N THR A 140 13.59 3.45 3.86
CA THR A 140 14.07 2.78 2.65
C THR A 140 13.05 1.79 2.07
N PRO A 141 12.43 0.88 2.85
CA PRO A 141 11.41 -0.04 2.34
C PRO A 141 10.15 0.66 1.86
N VAL A 142 9.73 1.72 2.57
CA VAL A 142 8.56 2.51 2.19
C VAL A 142 8.82 3.24 0.87
N ALA A 143 9.95 3.95 0.77
CA ALA A 143 10.35 4.65 -0.46
C ALA A 143 10.47 3.69 -1.64
N PHE A 144 11.16 2.56 -1.45
CA PHE A 144 11.29 1.53 -2.49
C PHE A 144 9.93 1.01 -2.93
N SER A 145 9.01 0.75 -2.00
CA SER A 145 7.69 0.19 -2.32
C SER A 145 6.78 1.17 -3.05
N LEU A 146 6.91 2.48 -2.75
CA LEU A 146 6.24 3.53 -3.53
C LEU A 146 6.77 3.58 -4.97
N GLY A 147 8.10 3.57 -5.12
CA GLY A 147 8.72 3.51 -6.45
C GLY A 147 8.42 2.21 -7.20
N LEU A 148 8.31 1.08 -6.48
CA LEU A 148 7.95 -0.21 -7.06
C LEU A 148 6.50 -0.22 -7.53
N ALA A 149 5.59 0.42 -6.79
CA ALA A 149 4.22 0.63 -7.25
C ALA A 149 4.21 1.39 -8.59
N GLU A 150 4.92 2.52 -8.66
CA GLU A 150 5.05 3.29 -9.91
C GLU A 150 5.66 2.46 -11.06
N TYR A 151 6.73 1.71 -10.79
CA TYR A 151 7.36 0.80 -11.75
C TYR A 151 6.34 -0.19 -12.36
N TYR A 152 5.42 -0.74 -11.56
CA TYR A 152 4.40 -1.67 -12.07
C TYR A 152 3.37 -1.03 -13.02
N THR A 153 3.25 0.31 -13.04
CA THR A 153 2.35 0.99 -13.99
C THR A 153 2.78 0.78 -15.44
N MET A 154 4.10 0.77 -15.71
CA MET A 154 4.68 0.47 -17.02
C MET A 154 5.11 -1.00 -17.17
N HIS A 155 5.50 -1.66 -16.07
CA HIS A 155 6.03 -3.02 -16.08
C HIS A 155 5.01 -4.06 -15.61
N LYS A 156 3.85 -4.10 -16.28
CA LYS A 156 2.71 -4.95 -15.93
C LYS A 156 3.10 -6.43 -15.77
N THR A 157 2.46 -7.10 -14.83
CA THR A 157 2.62 -8.53 -14.58
C THR A 157 1.28 -9.26 -14.66
N LYS A 158 1.33 -10.57 -14.95
CA LYS A 158 0.16 -11.46 -14.91
C LYS A 158 -0.09 -12.06 -13.52
N LYS A 159 0.86 -11.94 -12.60
CA LYS A 159 0.71 -12.44 -11.23
C LYS A 159 -0.13 -11.45 -10.41
N GLY A 160 -0.88 -11.98 -9.44
CA GLY A 160 -1.50 -11.14 -8.41
C GLY A 160 -0.42 -10.63 -7.47
N ILE A 161 -0.24 -9.31 -7.39
CA ILE A 161 0.73 -8.68 -6.49
C ILE A 161 0.03 -7.59 -5.69
N ARG A 162 0.18 -7.66 -4.37
CA ARG A 162 -0.22 -6.62 -3.42
C ARG A 162 0.99 -6.05 -2.71
N ILE A 163 1.00 -4.73 -2.60
CA ILE A 163 1.93 -4.04 -1.71
C ILE A 163 1.11 -3.59 -0.50
N ALA A 164 1.42 -4.14 0.67
CA ALA A 164 0.74 -3.89 1.93
C ALA A 164 1.67 -3.15 2.89
N PHE A 165 1.24 -1.99 3.36
CA PHE A 165 1.93 -1.16 4.33
C PHE A 165 1.25 -1.30 5.68
N TYR A 166 1.98 -1.74 6.71
CA TYR A 166 1.41 -2.05 8.02
C TYR A 166 2.14 -1.32 9.17
N PRO A 167 1.45 -1.02 10.28
CA PRO A 167 2.09 -0.45 11.46
C PRO A 167 3.12 -1.43 12.04
N PRO A 168 4.13 -0.96 12.80
CA PRO A 168 5.08 -1.85 13.48
C PRO A 168 4.43 -2.51 14.72
N LEU A 169 3.34 -3.25 14.50
CA LEU A 169 2.50 -3.95 15.48
C LEU A 169 2.30 -5.43 15.11
N LEU A 170 3.15 -5.93 14.20
CA LEU A 170 3.10 -7.32 13.82
C LEU A 170 3.55 -8.18 15.00
N GLU A 171 2.66 -9.09 15.41
CA GLU A 171 2.89 -10.06 16.48
C GLU A 171 2.50 -11.45 16.00
N GLY A 172 3.25 -12.47 16.41
CA GLY A 172 2.98 -13.86 16.04
C GLY A 172 3.38 -14.17 14.59
N ASP A 173 2.57 -14.99 13.93
CA ASP A 173 2.81 -15.48 12.57
C ASP A 173 2.56 -14.38 11.52
N PRO A 174 3.61 -13.91 10.80
CA PRO A 174 3.46 -12.82 9.83
C PRO A 174 2.46 -13.13 8.72
N LYS A 175 2.43 -14.38 8.27
CA LYS A 175 1.58 -14.85 7.17
C LYS A 175 0.10 -14.66 7.51
N ASN A 176 -0.35 -15.20 8.63
CA ASN A 176 -1.73 -15.08 9.09
C ASN A 176 -2.08 -13.62 9.44
N TRP A 177 -1.20 -12.93 10.18
CA TRP A 177 -1.45 -11.55 10.61
C TRP A 177 -1.68 -10.61 9.43
N ILE A 178 -0.86 -10.70 8.38
CA ILE A 178 -1.01 -9.89 7.17
C ILE A 178 -2.24 -10.34 6.37
N TRP A 179 -2.42 -11.65 6.17
CA TRP A 179 -3.50 -12.16 5.33
C TRP A 179 -4.90 -11.87 5.88
N GLU A 180 -5.10 -11.97 7.19
CA GLU A 180 -6.35 -11.58 7.86
C GLU A 180 -6.73 -10.12 7.61
N ARG A 181 -5.75 -9.26 7.29
CA ARG A 181 -5.97 -7.83 7.06
C ARG A 181 -6.29 -7.49 5.61
N ILE A 182 -5.66 -8.18 4.67
CA ILE A 182 -5.68 -7.78 3.24
C ILE A 182 -6.27 -8.84 2.30
N GLY A 183 -6.49 -10.06 2.79
CA GLY A 183 -7.07 -11.16 2.03
C GLY A 183 -8.56 -10.97 1.79
N LYS A 184 -9.07 -11.63 0.75
CA LYS A 184 -10.51 -11.73 0.46
C LYS A 184 -10.91 -13.19 0.42
N GLU A 185 -12.20 -13.48 0.64
CA GLU A 185 -12.71 -14.85 0.75
C GLU A 185 -12.44 -15.72 -0.49
N GLU A 186 -12.44 -15.14 -1.69
CA GLU A 186 -12.21 -15.87 -2.95
C GLU A 186 -10.71 -15.98 -3.36
N GLU A 187 -9.81 -15.50 -2.51
CA GLU A 187 -8.38 -15.39 -2.80
C GLU A 187 -7.55 -16.27 -1.87
N SER A 188 -6.36 -16.67 -2.32
CA SER A 188 -5.37 -17.39 -1.53
C SER A 188 -4.03 -16.65 -1.53
N LEU A 189 -3.32 -16.75 -0.39
CA LEU A 189 -1.96 -16.24 -0.26
C LEU A 189 -0.97 -17.24 -0.87
N GLU A 190 -0.37 -16.86 -1.98
CA GLU A 190 0.62 -17.65 -2.71
C GLU A 190 2.01 -17.51 -2.09
N SER A 191 2.43 -16.27 -1.84
CA SER A 191 3.71 -15.97 -1.20
C SER A 191 3.65 -14.69 -0.39
N LEU A 192 4.44 -14.66 0.69
CA LEU A 192 4.65 -13.48 1.51
C LEU A 192 6.14 -13.13 1.48
N LEU A 193 6.41 -11.90 1.07
CA LEU A 193 7.71 -11.26 1.14
C LEU A 193 7.63 -10.09 2.11
N ILE A 194 8.46 -10.12 3.15
CA ILE A 194 8.58 -9.04 4.12
C ILE A 194 9.75 -8.16 3.69
N LEU A 195 9.46 -6.92 3.35
CA LEU A 195 10.44 -5.94 2.92
C LEU A 195 10.77 -5.03 4.10
N GLU A 196 11.97 -5.17 4.63
CA GLU A 196 12.42 -4.48 5.83
C GLU A 196 13.65 -3.61 5.55
N GLY A 197 13.94 -2.69 6.48
CA GLY A 197 15.14 -1.87 6.41
C GLY A 197 16.24 -2.43 7.31
N GLY A 198 17.30 -1.66 7.48
CA GLY A 198 18.44 -2.04 8.33
C GLY A 198 19.42 -3.02 7.67
N GLY A 199 19.27 -3.29 6.37
CA GLY A 199 20.23 -4.06 5.60
C GLY A 199 21.56 -3.31 5.44
N SER A 200 22.63 -4.07 5.16
CA SER A 200 23.97 -3.51 5.00
C SER A 200 24.02 -2.45 3.89
N PRO A 201 24.62 -1.26 4.13
CA PRO A 201 24.76 -0.25 3.08
C PRO A 201 25.73 -0.67 1.97
N LEU A 202 26.48 -1.76 2.15
CA LEU A 202 27.41 -2.33 1.17
C LEU A 202 26.71 -3.19 0.12
N ASN A 203 25.54 -3.73 0.45
CA ASN A 203 24.74 -4.58 -0.44
C ASN A 203 23.50 -3.82 -0.93
N TRP A 204 22.82 -4.37 -1.92
CA TRP A 204 21.50 -3.90 -2.33
C TRP A 204 20.44 -4.42 -1.37
N ALA A 205 20.52 -5.70 -1.01
CA ALA A 205 19.70 -6.30 0.04
C ALA A 205 20.37 -7.54 0.64
N ASP A 206 20.04 -7.80 1.90
CA ASP A 206 20.28 -9.06 2.58
C ASP A 206 18.97 -9.86 2.56
N ILE A 207 19.00 -11.10 2.06
CA ILE A 207 17.81 -11.92 1.81
C ILE A 207 17.85 -13.15 2.71
N LYS A 208 16.76 -13.42 3.44
CA LYS A 208 16.50 -14.71 4.06
C LYS A 208 15.41 -15.42 3.27
N ALA A 209 15.74 -16.57 2.71
CA ALA A 209 14.84 -17.35 1.87
C ALA A 209 14.06 -18.38 2.68
N THR A 210 12.93 -18.81 2.13
CA THR A 210 12.30 -20.09 2.52
C THR A 210 13.07 -21.26 1.92
N GLU A 211 12.86 -22.47 2.44
CA GLU A 211 13.44 -23.68 1.84
C GLU A 211 13.07 -23.81 0.35
N MET A 212 11.83 -23.52 -0.01
CA MET A 212 11.34 -23.63 -1.40
C MET A 212 11.86 -22.55 -2.34
N SER A 213 12.20 -21.36 -1.81
CA SER A 213 12.61 -20.21 -2.63
C SER A 213 14.13 -20.05 -2.75
N ALA A 214 14.91 -20.82 -1.99
CA ALA A 214 16.37 -20.73 -1.94
C ALA A 214 17.02 -20.95 -3.31
N ASP A 215 16.74 -22.07 -3.98
CA ASP A 215 17.34 -22.39 -5.29
C ASP A 215 16.94 -21.37 -6.35
N ILE A 216 15.68 -20.91 -6.32
CA ILE A 216 15.18 -19.88 -7.23
C ILE A 216 15.94 -18.58 -6.99
N LEU A 217 16.09 -18.16 -5.73
CA LEU A 217 16.82 -16.96 -5.35
C LEU A 217 18.29 -17.04 -5.75
N GLU A 218 18.97 -18.15 -5.52
CA GLU A 218 20.37 -18.36 -5.93
C GLU A 218 20.54 -18.25 -7.45
N GLN A 219 19.64 -18.87 -8.22
CA GLN A 219 19.63 -18.75 -9.68
C GLN A 219 19.32 -17.33 -10.15
N LEU A 220 18.46 -16.61 -9.42
CA LEU A 220 18.10 -15.24 -9.74
C LEU A 220 19.30 -14.32 -9.50
N VAL A 221 19.87 -14.33 -8.29
CA VAL A 221 20.98 -13.43 -7.90
C VAL A 221 22.30 -13.76 -8.60
N SER A 222 22.51 -14.99 -9.07
CA SER A 222 23.69 -15.37 -9.85
C SER A 222 23.68 -14.82 -11.28
N LYS A 223 22.56 -14.25 -11.77
CA LYS A 223 22.49 -13.61 -13.08
C LYS A 223 23.47 -12.44 -13.17
N LYS A 224 24.11 -12.33 -14.35
CA LYS A 224 25.07 -11.26 -14.66
C LYS A 224 24.41 -9.90 -14.45
N GLY A 225 25.01 -9.08 -13.57
CA GLY A 225 24.51 -7.76 -13.17
C GLY A 225 23.92 -7.70 -11.76
N TRP A 226 23.55 -8.84 -11.16
CA TRP A 226 23.01 -8.93 -9.79
C TRP A 226 23.97 -9.65 -8.83
N ALA A 227 24.85 -10.48 -9.37
CA ALA A 227 25.87 -11.20 -8.61
C ALA A 227 26.74 -10.24 -7.78
N GLY A 228 26.89 -10.55 -6.49
CA GLY A 228 27.66 -9.76 -5.53
C GLY A 228 26.92 -8.56 -4.92
N ASN A 229 25.72 -8.24 -5.41
CA ASN A 229 24.89 -7.17 -4.82
C ASN A 229 23.93 -7.67 -3.73
N PHE A 230 23.67 -8.97 -3.68
CA PHE A 230 22.78 -9.59 -2.70
C PHE A 230 23.56 -10.52 -1.80
N LYS A 231 23.21 -10.53 -0.51
CA LYS A 231 23.70 -11.53 0.43
C LYS A 231 22.55 -12.44 0.82
N LEU A 232 22.65 -13.71 0.46
CA LEU A 232 21.71 -14.73 0.93
C LEU A 232 22.16 -15.21 2.32
N ALA A 233 21.25 -15.25 3.28
CA ALA A 233 21.50 -15.84 4.58
C ALA A 233 21.50 -17.37 4.49
N ASP A 234 22.39 -18.01 5.25
CA ASP A 234 22.45 -19.47 5.37
C ASP A 234 21.21 -20.02 6.12
N GLU A 235 20.69 -19.24 7.08
CA GLU A 235 19.48 -19.57 7.82
C GLU A 235 18.22 -19.40 6.95
N ARG A 236 17.34 -20.40 7.01
CA ARG A 236 16.03 -20.38 6.34
C ARG A 236 14.96 -19.77 7.25
N ALA A 237 14.01 -19.08 6.65
CA ALA A 237 12.87 -18.48 7.32
C ALA A 237 11.54 -19.09 6.82
N GLY A 238 10.45 -18.89 7.59
CA GLY A 238 9.10 -19.29 7.17
C GLY A 238 8.61 -18.49 5.97
N GLU A 239 9.08 -17.25 5.85
CA GLU A 239 8.77 -16.29 4.79
C GLU A 239 10.04 -15.79 4.10
N ILE A 240 9.89 -15.12 2.96
CA ILE A 240 11.01 -14.42 2.32
C ILE A 240 11.19 -13.08 3.03
N HIS A 241 12.34 -12.86 3.67
CA HIS A 241 12.70 -11.55 4.21
C HIS A 241 13.72 -10.88 3.31
N VAL A 242 13.48 -9.62 2.98
CA VAL A 242 14.39 -8.81 2.19
C VAL A 242 14.69 -7.54 2.96
N ALA A 243 15.87 -7.50 3.59
CA ALA A 243 16.38 -6.33 4.28
C ALA A 243 17.14 -5.43 3.30
N LEU A 244 16.56 -4.28 2.97
CA LEU A 244 17.13 -3.36 2.01
C LEU A 244 18.37 -2.65 2.57
N GLY A 245 19.39 -2.53 1.72
CA GLY A 245 20.61 -1.80 2.05
C GLY A 245 20.32 -0.33 2.30
N GLU A 246 20.72 0.16 3.48
CA GLU A 246 20.52 1.55 3.88
C GLU A 246 21.48 2.51 3.18
N GLN A 247 21.22 3.82 3.27
CA GLN A 247 22.02 4.85 2.61
C GLN A 247 23.50 4.80 3.04
N GLY A 248 23.76 4.55 4.33
CA GLY A 248 25.11 4.58 4.89
C GLY A 248 25.78 5.94 4.67
N LYS A 249 27.02 5.91 4.15
CA LYS A 249 27.79 7.12 3.81
C LYS A 249 27.56 7.61 2.38
N SER A 250 26.73 6.92 1.59
CA SER A 250 26.48 7.27 0.20
C SER A 250 25.59 8.52 0.09
N GLN A 251 25.68 9.21 -1.04
CA GLN A 251 24.71 10.24 -1.38
C GLN A 251 23.34 9.61 -1.63
N ILE A 252 22.28 10.33 -1.27
CA ILE A 252 20.90 9.88 -1.42
C ILE A 252 20.53 9.52 -2.87
N ILE A 253 21.12 10.23 -3.84
CA ILE A 253 20.95 9.98 -5.28
C ILE A 253 21.50 8.59 -5.65
N ASN A 254 22.68 8.24 -5.16
CA ASN A 254 23.28 6.92 -5.41
C ASN A 254 22.47 5.80 -4.75
N HIS A 255 21.88 6.08 -3.58
CA HIS A 255 20.99 5.13 -2.91
C HIS A 255 19.70 4.93 -3.70
N ALA A 256 19.09 6.01 -4.20
CA ALA A 256 17.92 5.94 -5.08
C ALA A 256 18.23 5.15 -6.36
N GLU A 257 19.34 5.43 -7.04
CA GLU A 257 19.73 4.69 -8.25
C GLU A 257 19.88 3.19 -7.98
N ARG A 258 20.51 2.82 -6.85
CA ARG A 258 20.64 1.42 -6.42
C ARG A 258 19.27 0.76 -6.24
N LEU A 259 18.33 1.45 -5.57
CA LEU A 259 16.99 0.95 -5.33
C LEU A 259 16.19 0.77 -6.64
N ILE A 260 16.31 1.70 -7.59
CA ILE A 260 15.66 1.56 -8.92
C ILE A 260 16.20 0.33 -9.65
N ARG A 261 17.52 0.11 -9.64
CA ARG A 261 18.14 -1.07 -10.27
C ARG A 261 17.68 -2.41 -9.64
N MET A 262 17.16 -2.38 -8.42
CA MET A 262 16.65 -3.55 -7.71
C MET A 262 15.18 -3.87 -8.04
N MET A 263 14.38 -2.92 -8.54
CA MET A 263 12.97 -3.16 -8.90
C MET A 263 12.75 -4.30 -9.91
N PRO A 264 13.50 -4.42 -11.02
CA PRO A 264 13.35 -5.56 -11.93
C PRO A 264 13.70 -6.89 -11.26
N VAL A 265 14.61 -6.89 -10.27
CA VAL A 265 14.96 -8.07 -9.47
C VAL A 265 13.80 -8.48 -8.58
N MET A 266 13.21 -7.52 -7.86
CA MET A 266 12.06 -7.75 -7.00
C MET A 266 10.85 -8.25 -7.80
N LYS A 267 10.60 -7.67 -8.97
CA LYS A 267 9.57 -8.16 -9.89
C LYS A 267 9.84 -9.60 -10.32
N ALA A 268 11.07 -9.90 -10.76
CA ALA A 268 11.43 -11.24 -11.20
C ALA A 268 11.32 -12.28 -10.07
N LEU A 269 11.63 -11.87 -8.83
CA LEU A 269 11.47 -12.71 -7.64
C LEU A 269 10.00 -13.07 -7.44
N LEU A 270 9.12 -12.07 -7.35
CA LEU A 270 7.68 -12.26 -7.13
C LEU A 270 6.99 -13.05 -8.26
N GLU A 271 7.53 -13.00 -9.48
CA GLU A 271 7.01 -13.75 -10.61
C GLU A 271 7.46 -15.23 -10.63
N GLN A 272 8.56 -15.56 -9.96
CA GLN A 272 9.13 -16.90 -9.91
C GLN A 272 8.83 -17.63 -8.60
N THR A 273 8.61 -16.91 -7.49
CA THR A 273 8.11 -17.46 -6.24
C THR A 273 6.61 -17.76 -6.36
N GLY A 274 6.16 -18.91 -5.82
CA GLY A 274 4.78 -19.39 -6.02
C GLY A 274 4.62 -20.25 -7.28
N LYS A 275 5.53 -21.20 -7.46
CA LYS A 275 5.52 -22.27 -8.46
C LYS A 275 6.02 -23.55 -7.82
#